data_AF-A0AA90Q6L6-F1
#
_entry.id   AF-A0AA90Q6L6-F1
#
_cell.length_a   1.000
_cell.length_b   1.000
_cell.length_c   1.000
_cell.angle_alpha   90.00
_cell.angle_beta   90.00
_cell.angle_gamma   90.00
#
_symmetry.space_group_name_H-M   'P 1'
#
loop_
_entity.id
_entity.type
_entity.pdbx_description
1 polymer ?
#
loop_
_entity_poly.entity_id
_entity_poly.type
_entity_poly.pdbx_seq_one_letter_code
_entity_poly.pdbx_strand_id
1 'polypeptide(L)'
;MHDWALLSLLFDWEGAHLTLTLRNRSSDIVSLTVDGVVRLMVPKQSEWGRSGMVNEFTGPTRQLDGTEKLQIEMQSGDVIEITAGSFSFP
;
A
#
# COMPACT_ATOMS: atom_id res chain seq x y z
N MET A 1 3.50 6.33 -8.29
CA MET A 1 2.38 7.07 -7.68
C MET A 1 2.90 8.12 -6.68
N HIS A 2 3.82 8.99 -7.12
CA HIS A 2 4.37 10.05 -6.28
C HIS A 2 3.31 11.16 -6.07
N ASP A 3 3.25 11.75 -4.88
CA ASP A 3 2.24 12.76 -4.46
C ASP A 3 0.78 12.27 -4.48
N TRP A 4 0.54 10.98 -4.31
CA TRP A 4 -0.80 10.45 -4.09
C TRP A 4 -1.11 10.42 -2.59
N ALA A 5 -2.37 10.59 -2.20
CA ALA A 5 -2.77 10.47 -0.80
C ALA A 5 -3.36 9.09 -0.52
N LEU A 6 -2.75 8.31 0.36
CA LEU A 6 -3.34 7.11 0.95
C LEU A 6 -4.46 7.52 1.91
N LEU A 7 -5.68 7.07 1.62
CA LEU A 7 -6.88 7.42 2.38
C LEU A 7 -7.25 6.32 3.38
N SER A 8 -7.18 5.06 2.96
CA SER A 8 -7.52 3.92 3.80
C SER A 8 -6.84 2.64 3.35
N LEU A 9 -6.65 1.75 4.33
CA LEU A 9 -6.30 0.35 4.16
C LEU A 9 -7.46 -0.47 4.74
N LEU A 10 -8.10 -1.32 3.94
CA LEU A 10 -9.13 -2.24 4.39
C LEU A 10 -8.66 -3.68 4.19
N PHE A 11 -8.46 -4.39 5.29
CA PHE A 11 -8.06 -5.80 5.28
C PHE A 11 -9.27 -6.69 5.53
N ASP A 12 -9.58 -7.57 4.59
CA ASP A 12 -10.55 -8.65 4.72
C ASP A 12 -9.85 -9.91 5.25
N TRP A 13 -10.27 -10.35 6.43
CA TRP A 13 -9.72 -11.50 7.14
C TRP A 13 -10.11 -12.83 6.50
N GLU A 14 -11.29 -12.94 5.89
CA GLU A 14 -11.76 -14.21 5.32
C GLU A 14 -11.02 -14.53 4.03
N GLY A 15 -10.91 -13.54 3.13
CA GLY A 15 -10.20 -13.68 1.87
C GLY A 15 -8.68 -13.54 1.99
N ALA A 16 -8.16 -12.91 3.05
CA ALA A 16 -6.80 -12.35 3.10
C ALA A 16 -6.57 -11.32 1.97
N HIS A 17 -7.55 -10.44 1.77
CA HIS A 17 -7.53 -9.41 0.73
C HIS A 17 -7.28 -8.04 1.35
N LEU A 18 -6.51 -7.20 0.67
CA LEU A 18 -6.26 -5.83 1.10
C LEU A 18 -6.66 -4.86 -0.01
N THR A 19 -7.46 -3.86 0.34
CA THR A 19 -7.78 -2.73 -0.53
C THR A 19 -7.11 -1.47 -0.01
N LEU A 20 -6.30 -0.86 -0.87
CA LEU A 20 -5.70 0.44 -0.67
C LEU A 20 -6.50 1.48 -1.44
N THR A 21 -7.12 2.42 -0.75
CA THR A 21 -7.81 3.54 -1.38
C THR A 21 -6.89 4.75 -1.42
N LEU A 22 -6.64 5.26 -2.61
CA LEU A 22 -5.77 6.41 -2.84
C LEU A 22 -6.50 7.52 -3.56
N ARG A 23 -6.06 8.76 -3.33
CA ARG A 23 -6.42 9.91 -4.16
C ARG A 23 -5.22 10.30 -5.02
N ASN A 24 -5.39 10.31 -6.34
CA ASN A 24 -4.35 10.68 -7.29
C ASN A 24 -4.17 12.22 -7.38
N ARG A 25 -3.23 12.69 -8.21
CA ARG A 25 -2.95 14.12 -8.42
C ARG A 25 -4.11 14.89 -9.07
N SER A 26 -4.97 14.20 -9.82
CA SER A 26 -6.19 14.76 -10.43
C SER A 26 -7.37 14.81 -9.45
N SER A 27 -7.16 14.43 -8.19
CA SER A 27 -8.19 14.27 -7.15
C SER A 27 -9.17 13.12 -7.37
N ASP A 28 -8.88 12.20 -8.29
CA ASP A 28 -9.69 10.98 -8.46
C ASP A 28 -9.39 9.98 -7.33
N ILE A 29 -10.43 9.26 -6.91
CA ILE A 29 -10.30 8.14 -5.98
C ILE A 29 -10.07 6.87 -6.78
N VAL A 30 -8.97 6.20 -6.51
CA VAL A 30 -8.56 4.94 -7.16
C VAL A 30 -8.25 3.90 -6.10
N SER A 31 -8.36 2.63 -6.48
CA SER A 31 -8.09 1.50 -5.58
C SER A 31 -6.98 0.63 -6.14
N LEU A 32 -6.08 0.21 -5.26
CA LEU A 32 -5.15 -0.89 -5.50
C LEU A 32 -5.63 -2.08 -4.67
N THR A 33 -5.81 -3.23 -5.31
CA THR A 33 -6.25 -4.45 -4.62
C THR A 33 -5.10 -5.44 -4.54
N VAL A 34 -5.05 -6.18 -3.45
CA VAL A 34 -4.01 -7.16 -3.16
C VAL A 34 -4.68 -8.44 -2.69
N ASP A 35 -4.35 -9.55 -3.34
CA ASP A 35 -4.94 -10.86 -3.11
C ASP A 35 -3.89 -11.83 -2.53
N GLY A 36 -4.31 -12.69 -1.62
CA GLY A 36 -3.43 -13.65 -0.95
C GLY A 36 -2.36 -12.98 -0.10
N VAL A 37 -2.75 -12.02 0.76
CA VAL A 37 -1.82 -11.29 1.62
C VAL A 37 -1.21 -12.23 2.66
N VAL A 38 0.11 -12.29 2.68
CA VAL A 38 0.91 -13.11 3.61
C VAL A 38 1.46 -12.26 4.75
N ARG A 39 1.81 -11.00 4.47
CA ARG A 39 2.33 -10.05 5.47
C ARG A 39 1.84 -8.64 5.17
N LEU A 40 1.31 -7.99 6.20
CA LEU A 40 0.98 -6.57 6.18
C LEU A 40 1.63 -5.89 7.39
N MET A 41 2.48 -4.89 7.13
CA MET A 41 3.10 -4.06 8.16
C MET A 41 2.76 -2.61 7.92
N VAL A 42 2.11 -1.99 8.90
CA VAL A 42 1.66 -0.59 8.85
C VAL A 42 2.23 0.14 10.08
N PRO A 43 3.50 0.61 10.01
CA PRO A 43 4.13 1.30 11.13
C PRO A 43 3.61 2.73 11.23
N LYS A 44 3.31 3.17 12.46
CA LYS A 44 3.03 4.59 12.78
C LYS A 44 4.04 5.06 13.82
N GLN A 45 5.31 5.15 13.42
CA GLN A 45 6.39 5.58 14.32
C GLN A 45 6.48 7.10 14.37
N SER A 46 6.11 7.77 13.27
CA SER A 46 5.93 9.21 13.20
C SER A 46 4.45 9.57 13.25
N GLU A 47 4.13 10.80 13.69
CA GLU A 47 2.80 11.31 13.44
C GLU A 47 2.60 11.43 11.94
N TRP A 48 1.68 10.62 11.41
CA TRP A 48 1.08 10.88 10.12
C TRP A 48 0.26 12.14 10.30
N GLY A 49 0.84 13.31 9.99
CA GLY A 49 0.13 14.58 9.99
C GLY A 49 -1.05 14.54 8.99
N ARG A 50 -1.54 15.71 8.59
CA ARG A 50 -2.54 15.81 7.49
C ARG A 50 -2.09 15.15 6.17
N SER A 51 -0.82 14.80 6.06
CA SER A 51 -0.17 14.18 4.92
C SER A 51 -0.21 12.65 5.02
N GLY A 52 -1.35 12.05 4.67
CA GLY A 52 -1.38 10.67 4.15
C GLY A 52 -0.70 10.56 2.79
N MET A 53 0.30 11.39 2.51
CA MET A 53 0.93 11.52 1.21
C MET A 53 2.00 10.47 1.04
N VAL A 54 2.00 9.85 -0.14
CA VAL A 54 2.99 8.88 -0.53
C VAL A 54 4.20 9.60 -1.11
N ASN A 55 5.36 9.30 -0.53
CA ASN A 55 6.65 9.66 -1.09
C ASN A 55 7.02 8.72 -2.23
N GLU A 56 7.04 7.41 -2.01
CA GLU A 56 7.49 6.46 -3.04
C GLU A 56 6.69 5.14 -3.02
N PHE A 57 6.52 4.56 -4.20
CA PHE A 57 6.09 3.17 -4.36
C PHE A 57 7.25 2.37 -4.93
N THR A 58 7.68 1.33 -4.22
CA THR A 58 8.73 0.43 -4.66
C THR A 58 8.16 -0.97 -4.83
N GLY A 59 8.17 -1.48 -6.06
CA GLY A 59 7.62 -2.79 -6.42
C GLY A 59 6.34 -2.71 -7.28
N PRO A 60 5.64 -3.85 -7.47
CA PRO A 60 5.87 -5.13 -6.82
C PRO A 60 7.19 -5.76 -7.27
N THR A 61 7.85 -6.49 -6.37
CA THR A 61 9.04 -7.28 -6.70
C THR A 61 8.85 -8.71 -6.27
N ARG A 62 8.99 -9.64 -7.22
CA ARG A 62 8.83 -11.07 -6.99
C ARG A 62 9.91 -11.60 -6.05
N GLN A 63 9.50 -12.37 -5.05
CA GLN A 63 10.34 -13.01 -4.05
C GLN A 63 10.64 -14.47 -4.46
N LEU A 64 11.61 -15.10 -3.79
CA LEU A 64 12.02 -16.49 -4.06
C LEU A 64 10.91 -17.51 -3.76
N ASP A 65 10.02 -17.21 -2.82
CA ASP A 65 8.88 -18.06 -2.43
C ASP A 65 7.67 -17.93 -3.37
N GLY A 66 7.78 -17.11 -4.42
CA GLY A 66 6.72 -16.89 -5.39
C GLY A 66 5.74 -15.77 -5.02
N THR A 67 5.85 -15.16 -3.84
CA THR A 67 5.09 -13.96 -3.46
C THR A 67 5.67 -12.71 -4.11
N GLU A 68 4.93 -11.61 -4.05
CA GLU A 68 5.33 -10.29 -4.48
C GLU A 68 5.41 -9.37 -3.26
N LYS A 69 6.41 -8.47 -3.24
CA LYS A 69 6.58 -7.46 -2.20
C LYS A 69 6.36 -6.07 -2.76
N LEU A 70 5.52 -5.28 -2.09
CA LEU A 70 5.33 -3.86 -2.33
C LEU A 70 5.71 -3.06 -1.08
N GLN A 71 6.40 -1.95 -1.28
CA GLN A 71 6.71 -0.98 -0.23
C GLN A 71 6.14 0.38 -0.61
N ILE A 72 5.52 1.06 0.35
CA ILE A 72 4.95 2.39 0.21
C ILE A 72 5.58 3.26 1.28
N GLU A 73 6.46 4.17 0.87
CA GLU A 73 7.05 5.15 1.77
C GLU A 73 6.12 6.35 1.90
N MET A 74 5.72 6.66 3.13
CA MET A 74 4.93 7.84 3.47
C MET A 74 5.85 9.06 3.60
N GLN A 75 5.34 10.27 3.36
CA GLN A 75 6.12 11.51 3.59
C GLN A 75 6.56 11.69 5.06
N SER A 76 5.96 10.97 6.02
CA SER A 76 6.43 10.92 7.41
C SER A 76 7.74 10.13 7.58
N GLY A 77 8.18 9.38 6.56
CA GLY A 77 9.29 8.42 6.60
C GLY A 77 8.87 7.00 6.99
N ASP A 78 7.61 6.78 7.39
CA ASP A 78 7.12 5.42 7.67
C ASP A 78 6.99 4.62 6.37
N VAL A 79 7.39 3.35 6.40
CA VAL A 79 7.29 2.44 5.24
C VAL A 79 6.25 1.36 5.51
N ILE A 80 5.15 1.41 4.76
CA ILE A 80 4.16 0.34 4.72
C ILE A 80 4.72 -0.78 3.85
N GLU A 81 4.72 -2.00 4.35
CA GLU A 81 5.20 -3.18 3.62
C GLU A 81 4.08 -4.20 3.45
N ILE A 82 3.92 -4.69 2.22
CA ILE A 82 2.91 -5.68 1.85
C ILE A 82 3.61 -6.82 1.12
N THR A 83 3.38 -8.05 1.54
CA THR A 83 3.79 -9.26 0.84
C THR A 83 2.55 -10.10 0.54
N ALA A 84 2.33 -10.44 -0.73
CA ALA A 84 1.11 -11.09 -1.17
C ALA A 84 1.30 -11.94 -2.44
N GLY A 85 0.27 -12.67 -2.86
CA GLY A 85 0.30 -13.45 -4.10
C GLY A 85 0.24 -12.60 -5.37
N SER A 86 -0.55 -11.52 -5.35
CA SER A 86 -0.67 -10.63 -6.50
C SER A 86 -1.15 -9.22 -6.14
N PHE A 87 -0.76 -8.25 -6.96
CA PHE A 87 -1.17 -6.85 -6.87
C PHE A 87 -1.89 -6.41 -8.15
N SER A 88 -3.06 -5.78 -8.01
CA SER A 88 -3.77 -5.14 -9.12
C SER A 88 -3.77 -3.62 -8.93
N PHE A 89 -3.12 -2.92 -9.86
CA PHE A 89 -3.00 -1.46 -9.87
C PHE A 89 -4.19 -0.83 -10.62
N PRO A 90 -4.58 0.41 -10.28
CA PRO A 90 -5.60 1.16 -11.00
C PRO A 90 -5.17 1.55 -12.41
#